data_AF-A0A535BMD5-F1
#
_entry.id   AF-A0A535BMD5-F1
#
_cell.length_a   1.000
_cell.length_b   1.000
_cell.length_c   1.000
_cell.angle_alpha   90.00
_cell.angle_beta   90.00
_cell.angle_gamma   90.00
#
_symmetry.space_group_name_H-M   'P 1'
#
loop_
_entity.id
_entity.type
_entity.pdbx_description
1 polymer ?
#
loop_
_entity_poly.entity_id
_entity_poly.type
_entity_poly.pdbx_seq_one_letter_code
_entity_poly.pdbx_strand_id
1 'polypeptide(L)'
;MEHTTLMLIAEAVLRVILGWRFLISGLSNVGRWPNPVQTASILFPRGATFFGLVATLLMVVGGLGVAAGFQTPLCSAMVIIFLIPTFVLHSYWLKVLPTMAPVVKAALNDEKAQNYFRSFDRQSYHAHEVGIRDNLVFLAAAVYFAVRGSTAFGLDNLMSDWVIRLF
;
A
#
# COMPACT_ATOMS: atom_id res chain seq x y z
N MET A 1 1.34 34.07 -6.71
CA MET A 1 0.36 33.01 -7.04
C MET A 1 -0.83 33.18 -6.14
N GLU A 2 -2.04 33.03 -6.68
CA GLU A 2 -3.27 33.08 -5.88
C GLU A 2 -3.36 31.86 -4.96
N HIS A 3 -4.03 32.03 -3.81
CA HIS A 3 -4.18 30.97 -2.81
C HIS A 3 -4.81 29.70 -3.40
N THR A 4 -5.82 29.85 -4.26
CA THR A 4 -6.49 28.76 -4.97
C THR A 4 -5.53 27.94 -5.80
N THR A 5 -4.62 28.57 -6.56
CA THR A 5 -3.63 27.86 -7.37
C THR A 5 -2.68 27.04 -6.50
N LEU A 6 -2.25 27.58 -5.34
CA LEU A 6 -1.39 26.86 -4.40
C LEU A 6 -2.08 25.63 -3.82
N MET A 7 -3.38 25.73 -3.49
CA MET A 7 -4.16 24.59 -3.01
C MET A 7 -4.26 23.48 -4.06
N LEU A 8 -4.53 23.83 -5.32
CA LEU A 8 -4.62 22.87 -6.43
C LEU A 8 -3.29 22.15 -6.68
N ILE A 9 -2.16 22.88 -6.58
CA ILE A 9 -0.82 22.29 -6.71
C ILE A 9 -0.54 21.36 -5.55
N ALA A 10 -0.83 21.77 -4.31
CA ALA A 10 -0.63 20.94 -3.14
C ALA A 10 -1.45 19.63 -3.22
N GLU A 11 -2.71 19.73 -3.64
CA GLU A 11 -3.58 18.56 -3.84
C GLU A 11 -3.05 17.63 -4.93
N ALA A 12 -2.59 18.17 -6.07
CA ALA A 12 -1.98 17.38 -7.13
C ALA A 12 -0.69 16.68 -6.66
N VAL A 13 0.15 17.35 -5.87
CA VAL A 13 1.35 16.74 -5.27
C VAL A 13 0.97 15.59 -4.33
N LEU A 14 -0.03 15.79 -3.45
CA LEU A 14 -0.53 14.73 -2.58
C LEU A 14 -1.04 13.53 -3.37
N ARG A 15 -1.78 13.78 -4.46
CA ARG A 15 -2.29 12.75 -5.37
C ARG A 15 -1.16 11.95 -6.00
N VAL A 16 -0.14 12.62 -6.52
CA VAL A 16 1.03 11.98 -7.13
C VAL A 16 1.82 11.17 -6.11
N ILE A 17 2.08 11.70 -4.92
CA ILE A 17 2.79 10.99 -3.84
C ILE A 17 2.04 9.71 -3.45
N LEU A 18 0.73 9.81 -3.23
CA LEU A 18 -0.11 8.67 -2.89
C LEU A 18 -0.05 7.60 -3.98
N GLY A 19 -0.35 7.97 -5.22
CA GLY A 19 -0.36 7.03 -6.34
C GLY A 19 1.02 6.40 -6.59
N TRP A 20 2.09 7.19 -6.53
CA TRP A 20 3.46 6.73 -6.69
C TRP A 20 3.87 5.69 -5.64
N ARG A 21 3.48 5.90 -4.37
CA ARG A 21 3.77 4.97 -3.27
C ARG A 21 3.20 3.57 -3.53
N PHE A 22 1.96 3.50 -4.01
CA PHE A 22 1.31 2.23 -4.35
C PHE A 22 1.86 1.63 -5.65
N LEU A 23 2.15 2.46 -6.64
CA LEU A 23 2.71 2.02 -7.92
C LEU A 23 4.07 1.34 -7.73
N ILE A 24 5.01 1.96 -7.02
CA ILE A 24 6.32 1.35 -6.73
C ILE A 24 6.13 -0.01 -6.04
N SER A 25 5.25 -0.06 -5.05
CA SER A 25 5.05 -1.27 -4.27
C SER A 25 4.37 -2.37 -5.09
N GLY A 26 3.45 -2.02 -5.99
CA GLY A 26 2.83 -2.93 -6.94
C GLY A 26 3.83 -3.46 -7.97
N LEU A 27 4.64 -2.60 -8.58
CA LEU A 27 5.70 -2.99 -9.52
C LEU A 27 6.73 -3.89 -8.84
N SER A 28 7.08 -3.59 -7.58
CA SER A 28 7.94 -4.46 -6.80
C SER A 28 7.34 -5.85 -6.56
N ASN A 29 6.01 -5.96 -6.38
CA ASN A 29 5.34 -7.25 -6.22
C ASN A 29 5.35 -8.06 -7.52
N VAL A 30 5.22 -7.40 -8.67
CA VAL A 30 5.38 -8.04 -9.99
C VAL A 30 6.80 -8.61 -10.13
N GLY A 31 7.83 -7.79 -9.87
CA GLY A 31 9.23 -8.22 -10.00
C GLY A 31 9.68 -9.28 -8.99
N ARG A 32 8.98 -9.41 -7.86
CA ARG A 32 9.28 -10.37 -6.77
C ARG A 32 8.29 -11.52 -6.71
N TRP A 33 7.56 -11.79 -7.79
CA TRP A 33 6.68 -12.95 -7.85
C TRP A 33 7.47 -14.24 -7.54
N PRO A 34 6.95 -15.18 -6.72
CA PRO A 34 5.60 -15.28 -6.15
C PRO A 34 5.44 -14.74 -4.70
N ASN A 35 6.30 -13.85 -4.21
CA ASN A 35 6.21 -13.30 -2.86
C ASN A 35 4.81 -12.75 -2.47
N PRO A 36 4.11 -11.95 -3.29
CA PRO A 36 2.75 -11.51 -2.95
C PRO A 36 1.74 -12.65 -2.78
N VAL A 37 1.94 -13.79 -3.44
CA VAL A 37 1.12 -15.00 -3.25
C VAL A 37 1.38 -15.63 -1.88
N GLN A 38 2.64 -15.69 -1.47
CA GLN A 38 3.02 -16.19 -0.14
C GLN A 38 2.48 -15.27 0.97
N THR A 39 2.47 -13.97 0.75
CA THR A 39 1.82 -13.02 1.67
C THR A 39 0.32 -13.22 1.69
N ALA A 40 -0.32 -13.40 0.54
CA ALA A 40 -1.76 -13.61 0.44
C ALA A 40 -2.21 -14.91 1.10
N SER A 41 -1.38 -15.96 1.12
CA SER A 41 -1.73 -17.25 1.73
C SER A 41 -1.95 -17.17 3.25
N ILE A 42 -1.40 -16.15 3.92
CA ILE A 42 -1.65 -15.87 5.34
C ILE A 42 -3.11 -15.54 5.59
N LEU A 43 -3.75 -14.79 4.68
CA LEU A 43 -5.14 -14.34 4.81
C LEU A 43 -6.12 -15.24 4.05
N PHE A 44 -5.69 -15.78 2.91
CA PHE A 44 -6.50 -16.57 1.99
C PHE A 44 -5.78 -17.88 1.65
N PRO A 45 -5.80 -18.89 2.54
CA PRO A 45 -5.10 -20.16 2.34
C PRO A 45 -5.56 -20.90 1.08
N ARG A 46 -6.84 -20.73 0.70
CA ARG A 46 -7.40 -21.18 -0.58
C ARG A 46 -7.48 -19.98 -1.52
N GLY A 47 -6.91 -20.12 -2.71
CA GLY A 47 -6.94 -19.06 -3.72
C GLY A 47 -5.88 -17.96 -3.54
N ALA A 48 -4.82 -18.20 -2.76
CA ALA A 48 -3.73 -17.24 -2.52
C ALA A 48 -3.17 -16.64 -3.82
N THR A 49 -3.03 -17.43 -4.88
CA THR A 49 -2.55 -16.96 -6.20
C THR A 49 -3.47 -15.91 -6.79
N PHE A 50 -4.79 -16.13 -6.73
CA PHE A 50 -5.79 -15.19 -7.21
C PHE A 50 -5.77 -13.90 -6.39
N PHE A 51 -5.80 -13.99 -5.06
CA PHE A 51 -5.78 -12.80 -4.20
C PHE A 51 -4.46 -12.03 -4.28
N GLY A 52 -3.32 -12.72 -4.41
CA GLY A 52 -2.02 -12.09 -4.64
C GLY A 52 -1.95 -11.34 -5.98
N LEU A 53 -2.54 -11.90 -7.03
CA LEU A 53 -2.68 -11.22 -8.33
C LEU A 53 -3.59 -9.99 -8.21
N VAL A 54 -4.78 -10.16 -7.63
CA VAL A 54 -5.75 -9.06 -7.43
C VAL A 54 -5.13 -7.93 -6.62
N ALA A 55 -4.48 -8.24 -5.49
CA ALA A 55 -3.80 -7.23 -4.68
C ALA A 55 -2.74 -6.47 -5.49
N THR A 56 -1.94 -7.17 -6.29
CA THR A 56 -0.92 -6.55 -7.14
C THR A 56 -1.55 -5.65 -8.20
N LEU A 57 -2.64 -6.09 -8.84
CA LEU A 57 -3.38 -5.28 -9.82
C LEU A 57 -4.01 -4.03 -9.19
N LEU A 58 -4.62 -4.15 -8.01
CA LEU A 58 -5.19 -3.03 -7.27
C LEU A 58 -4.12 -1.96 -6.98
N MET A 59 -2.92 -2.37 -6.58
CA MET A 59 -1.81 -1.45 -6.31
C MET A 59 -1.26 -0.78 -7.57
N VAL A 60 -1.02 -1.55 -8.64
CA VAL A 60 -0.43 -1.02 -9.88
C VAL A 60 -1.43 -0.11 -10.59
N VAL A 61 -2.64 -0.61 -10.85
CA VAL A 61 -3.67 0.13 -11.59
C VAL A 61 -4.22 1.27 -10.74
N GLY A 62 -4.51 1.01 -9.46
CA GLY A 62 -4.97 2.05 -8.53
C GLY A 62 -3.91 3.13 -8.33
N GLY A 63 -2.66 2.74 -8.06
CA GLY A 63 -1.55 3.69 -7.88
C GLY A 63 -1.26 4.53 -9.13
N LEU A 64 -1.20 3.90 -10.31
CA LEU A 64 -0.99 4.61 -11.57
C LEU A 64 -2.15 5.56 -11.89
N GLY A 65 -3.39 5.08 -11.77
CA GLY A 65 -4.58 5.89 -12.05
C GLY A 65 -4.69 7.10 -11.12
N VAL A 66 -4.45 6.90 -9.81
CA VAL A 66 -4.38 8.02 -8.86
C VAL A 66 -3.26 8.99 -9.25
N ALA A 67 -2.03 8.52 -9.52
CA ALA A 67 -0.90 9.38 -9.85
C ALA A 67 -1.08 10.15 -11.17
N ALA A 68 -1.73 9.57 -12.18
CA ALA A 68 -2.08 10.23 -13.43
C ALA A 68 -3.32 11.14 -13.30
N GLY A 69 -4.13 10.92 -12.27
CA GLY A 69 -5.40 11.58 -12.06
C GLY A 69 -6.41 11.12 -13.11
N PHE A 70 -6.45 9.81 -13.37
CA PHE A 70 -7.33 9.14 -14.32
C PHE A 70 -8.26 8.19 -13.58
N GLN A 71 -9.57 8.37 -13.74
CA GLN A 71 -10.60 7.71 -12.95
C GLN A 71 -10.28 7.78 -11.46
N THR A 72 -9.87 8.96 -10.98
CA THR A 72 -9.31 9.13 -9.63
C THR A 72 -10.21 8.55 -8.54
N PRO A 73 -11.55 8.74 -8.57
CA PRO A 73 -12.43 8.11 -7.60
C PRO A 73 -12.34 6.58 -7.56
N LEU A 74 -12.41 5.95 -8.74
CA LEU A 74 -12.36 4.50 -8.90
C LEU A 74 -10.98 3.93 -8.54
N CYS A 75 -9.91 4.54 -9.03
CA CYS A 75 -8.55 4.10 -8.73
C CYS A 75 -8.22 4.28 -7.24
N SER A 76 -8.76 5.32 -6.60
CA SER A 76 -8.66 5.48 -5.14
C SER A 76 -9.43 4.39 -4.40
N ALA A 77 -10.62 4.00 -4.88
CA ALA A 77 -11.36 2.86 -4.32
C ALA A 77 -10.58 1.54 -4.45
N MET A 78 -9.85 1.32 -5.55
CA MET A 78 -8.95 0.16 -5.69
C MET A 78 -7.86 0.14 -4.62
N VAL A 79 -7.25 1.30 -4.33
CA VAL A 79 -6.26 1.45 -3.25
C VAL A 79 -6.88 1.19 -1.88
N ILE A 80 -8.10 1.68 -1.62
CA ILE A 80 -8.84 1.41 -0.38
C ILE A 80 -9.08 -0.09 -0.20
N ILE A 81 -9.56 -0.78 -1.24
CA ILE A 81 -9.82 -2.22 -1.20
C ILE A 81 -8.51 -2.99 -0.93
N PHE A 82 -7.39 -2.56 -1.51
CA PHE A 82 -6.08 -3.15 -1.22
C PHE A 82 -5.64 -2.92 0.24
N LEU A 83 -5.88 -1.74 0.81
CA LEU A 83 -5.43 -1.37 2.16
C LEU A 83 -6.16 -2.11 3.28
N ILE A 84 -7.46 -2.41 3.13
CA ILE A 84 -8.24 -3.07 4.19
C ILE A 84 -7.57 -4.37 4.72
N PRO A 85 -7.20 -5.36 3.87
CA PRO A 85 -6.57 -6.58 4.35
C PRO A 85 -5.16 -6.38 4.91
N THR A 86 -4.44 -5.30 4.56
CA THR A 86 -3.07 -5.10 5.05
C THR A 86 -3.03 -4.83 6.54
N PHE A 87 -4.06 -4.22 7.12
CA PHE A 87 -4.16 -4.04 8.58
C PHE A 87 -4.16 -5.38 9.33
N VAL A 88 -4.86 -6.38 8.79
CA VAL A 88 -4.88 -7.74 9.35
C VAL A 88 -3.51 -8.39 9.20
N LEU A 89 -2.86 -8.21 8.04
CA LEU A 89 -1.51 -8.72 7.80
C LEU A 89 -0.48 -8.14 8.78
N HIS A 90 -0.47 -6.83 9.00
CA HIS A 90 0.42 -6.20 9.97
C HIS A 90 0.12 -6.70 11.39
N SER A 91 -1.16 -6.79 11.76
CA SER A 91 -1.57 -7.30 13.07
C SER A 91 -1.18 -8.77 13.28
N TYR A 92 -1.23 -9.59 12.23
CA TYR A 92 -0.75 -10.97 12.25
C TYR A 92 0.75 -11.01 12.56
N TRP A 93 1.57 -10.26 11.84
CA TRP A 93 3.02 -10.27 12.05
C TRP A 93 3.43 -9.71 13.42
N LEU A 94 2.74 -8.70 13.95
CA LEU A 94 2.97 -8.20 15.30
C LEU A 94 2.69 -9.26 16.39
N LYS A 95 1.81 -10.23 16.13
CA LYS A 95 1.56 -11.35 17.04
C LYS A 95 2.56 -12.49 16.83
N VAL A 96 2.95 -12.74 15.59
CA VAL A 96 3.75 -13.91 15.22
C VAL A 96 5.25 -13.69 15.41
N LEU A 97 5.79 -12.54 15.01
CA LEU A 97 7.24 -12.26 15.09
C LEU A 97 7.81 -12.46 16.51
N PRO A 98 7.19 -11.95 17.60
CA PRO A 98 7.72 -12.15 18.95
C PRO A 98 7.79 -13.63 19.37
N THR A 99 6.94 -14.49 18.80
CA THR A 99 6.94 -15.93 19.09
C THR A 99 7.97 -16.71 18.26
N MET A 100 8.26 -16.26 17.03
CA MET A 100 9.23 -16.90 16.14
C MET A 100 10.67 -16.50 16.44
N ALA A 101 10.91 -15.25 16.86
CA ALA A 101 12.26 -14.73 17.05
C ALA A 101 13.11 -15.54 18.04
N PRO A 102 12.62 -15.96 19.22
CA PRO A 102 13.39 -16.80 20.13
C PRO A 102 13.77 -18.16 19.52
N VAL A 103 12.86 -18.77 18.76
CA VAL A 103 13.08 -20.07 18.10
C VAL A 103 14.19 -19.97 17.07
N VAL A 104 14.14 -18.95 16.21
CA VAL A 104 15.18 -18.71 15.19
C VAL A 104 16.52 -18.39 15.85
N LYS A 105 16.52 -17.52 16.87
CA LYS A 105 17.75 -17.17 17.59
C LYS A 105 18.41 -18.40 18.22
N ALA A 106 17.63 -19.29 18.84
CA ALA A 106 18.15 -20.52 19.45
C ALA A 106 18.72 -21.52 18.43
N ALA A 107 18.26 -21.47 17.18
CA ALA A 107 18.79 -22.28 16.09
C ALA A 107 20.10 -21.74 15.49
N LEU A 108 20.50 -20.50 15.81
CA LEU A 108 21.75 -19.89 15.34
C LEU A 108 22.88 -20.21 16.32
N ASN A 109 23.87 -20.99 15.87
CA ASN A 109 25.05 -21.34 16.67
C ASN A 109 26.12 -20.24 16.75
N ASP A 110 26.09 -19.29 15.80
CA ASP A 110 27.08 -18.21 15.70
C ASP A 110 26.61 -16.93 16.39
N GLU A 111 27.41 -16.42 17.33
CA GLU A 111 27.06 -15.24 18.14
C GLU A 111 26.92 -13.96 17.30
N LYS A 112 27.72 -13.82 16.24
CA LYS A 112 27.64 -12.68 15.33
C LYS A 112 26.35 -12.71 14.52
N ALA A 113 25.93 -13.89 14.05
CA ALA A 113 24.64 -14.10 13.38
C ALA A 113 23.46 -13.81 14.31
N GLN A 114 23.54 -14.21 15.59
CA GLN A 114 22.52 -13.86 16.59
C GLN A 114 22.39 -12.34 16.76
N ASN A 115 23.50 -11.61 16.77
CA ASN A 115 23.49 -10.15 16.87
C ASN A 115 22.88 -9.47 15.63
N TYR A 116 23.18 -9.96 14.43
CA TYR A 116 22.53 -9.48 13.21
C TYR A 116 21.02 -9.76 13.22
N PHE A 117 20.64 -10.98 13.62
CA PHE A 117 19.24 -11.37 13.73
C PHE A 117 18.48 -10.48 14.73
N ARG A 118 19.08 -10.14 15.87
CA ARG A 118 18.47 -9.22 16.85
C ARG A 118 18.15 -7.84 16.25
N SER A 119 19.04 -7.30 15.43
CA SER A 119 18.78 -6.02 14.74
C SER A 119 17.67 -6.17 13.71
N PHE A 120 17.71 -7.24 12.92
CA PHE A 120 16.70 -7.56 11.91
C PHE A 120 15.31 -7.75 12.51
N ASP A 121 15.19 -8.52 13.59
CA ASP A 121 13.94 -8.77 14.31
C ASP A 121 13.32 -7.46 14.81
N ARG A 122 14.11 -6.62 15.49
CA ARG A 122 13.64 -5.31 15.96
C ARG A 122 13.15 -4.42 14.80
N GLN A 123 13.89 -4.36 13.70
CA GLN A 123 13.49 -3.56 12.54
C GLN A 123 12.24 -4.13 11.87
N SER A 124 12.12 -5.45 11.77
CA SER A 124 10.97 -6.13 11.17
C SER A 124 9.70 -5.89 11.99
N TYR A 125 9.78 -6.04 13.32
CA TYR A 125 8.66 -5.74 14.21
C TYR A 125 8.23 -4.28 14.11
N HIS A 126 9.18 -3.35 14.17
CA HIS A 126 8.90 -1.92 14.07
C HIS A 126 8.28 -1.53 12.71
N ALA A 127 8.72 -2.16 11.62
CA ALA A 127 8.14 -1.94 10.29
C ALA A 127 6.64 -2.29 10.24
N HIS A 128 6.20 -3.31 10.99
CA HIS A 128 4.77 -3.64 11.06
C HIS A 128 3.98 -2.67 11.96
N GLU A 129 4.57 -2.15 13.03
CA GLU A 129 3.92 -1.12 13.87
C GLU A 129 3.70 0.18 13.09
N VAL A 130 4.75 0.66 12.42
CA VAL A 130 4.67 1.86 11.59
C VAL A 130 3.79 1.61 10.38
N GLY A 131 3.85 0.42 9.79
CA GLY A 131 3.02 0.05 8.64
C GLY A 131 1.50 0.19 8.89
N ILE A 132 1.02 -0.08 10.11
CA ILE A 132 -0.39 0.19 10.47
C ILE A 132 -0.69 1.69 10.42
N ARG A 133 0.19 2.52 11.02
CA ARG A 133 0.00 3.98 11.09
C ARG A 133 0.07 4.61 9.70
N ASP A 134 1.05 4.21 8.91
CA ASP A 134 1.20 4.67 7.53
C ASP A 134 0.00 4.29 6.68
N ASN A 135 -0.50 3.05 6.80
CA ASN A 135 -1.68 2.60 6.07
C ASN A 135 -2.94 3.37 6.46
N LEU A 136 -3.08 3.85 7.71
CA LEU A 136 -4.19 4.74 8.10
C LEU A 136 -4.10 6.09 7.38
N VAL A 137 -2.91 6.68 7.29
CA VAL A 137 -2.70 7.95 6.56
C VAL A 137 -3.00 7.76 5.08
N PHE A 138 -2.51 6.66 4.48
CA PHE A 138 -2.80 6.36 3.07
C PHE A 138 -4.27 6.08 2.82
N LEU A 139 -4.95 5.41 3.76
CA LEU A 139 -6.39 5.17 3.68
C LEU A 139 -7.16 6.50 3.71
N ALA A 140 -6.82 7.40 4.63
CA ALA A 140 -7.45 8.72 4.71
C ALA A 140 -7.25 9.53 3.41
N ALA A 141 -6.03 9.52 2.86
CA ALA A 141 -5.74 10.19 1.59
C ALA A 141 -6.48 9.54 0.41
N ALA A 142 -6.58 8.20 0.37
CA ALA A 142 -7.33 7.50 -0.66
C ALA A 142 -8.83 7.78 -0.55
N VAL A 143 -9.40 7.82 0.65
CA VAL A 143 -10.81 8.21 0.86
C VAL A 143 -11.05 9.64 0.39
N TYR A 144 -10.14 10.57 0.71
CA TYR A 144 -10.22 11.94 0.21
C TYR A 144 -10.31 11.99 -1.31
N PHE A 145 -9.41 11.29 -2.03
CA PHE A 145 -9.44 11.27 -3.50
C PHE A 145 -10.57 10.43 -4.09
N ALA A 146 -11.10 9.45 -3.35
CA ALA A 146 -12.29 8.69 -3.73
C ALA A 146 -13.54 9.57 -3.79
N VAL A 147 -13.67 10.52 -2.86
CA VAL A 147 -14.80 11.46 -2.80
C VAL A 147 -14.54 12.68 -3.68
N ARG A 148 -13.35 13.27 -3.59
CA ARG A 148 -13.04 14.55 -4.23
C ARG A 148 -12.72 14.42 -5.72
N GLY A 149 -12.13 13.30 -6.13
CA GLY A 149 -11.53 13.14 -7.46
C GLY A 149 -10.26 13.98 -7.64
N SER A 150 -9.80 14.13 -8.89
CA SER A 150 -8.65 15.00 -9.22
C SER A 150 -9.12 16.39 -9.63
N THR A 151 -8.98 17.38 -8.75
CA THR A 151 -9.50 18.74 -9.00
C THR A 151 -8.71 19.57 -10.02
N ALA A 152 -7.42 19.26 -10.20
CA ALA A 152 -6.58 19.91 -11.18
C ALA A 152 -5.40 19.01 -11.59
N PHE A 153 -4.80 19.33 -12.73
CA PHE A 153 -3.55 18.70 -13.22
C PHE A 153 -3.61 17.17 -13.35
N GLY A 154 -4.81 16.60 -13.49
CA GLY A 154 -5.04 15.18 -13.75
C GLY A 154 -5.87 14.98 -15.01
N LEU A 155 -5.72 13.81 -15.63
CA LEU A 155 -6.41 13.43 -16.87
C LEU A 155 -7.94 13.50 -16.78
N ASP A 156 -8.51 13.34 -15.58
CA ASP A 156 -9.92 13.53 -15.27
C ASP A 156 -10.43 14.91 -15.69
N ASN A 157 -9.58 15.94 -15.66
CA ASN A 157 -9.96 17.30 -16.05
C ASN A 157 -10.00 17.50 -17.58
N LEU A 158 -9.29 16.65 -18.33
CA LEU A 158 -9.32 16.64 -19.79
C LEU A 158 -10.50 15.82 -20.33
N MET A 159 -11.00 14.86 -19.55
CA MET A 159 -12.02 13.89 -19.97
C MET A 159 -13.13 13.77 -18.91
N SER A 160 -13.64 14.90 -18.42
CA SER A 160 -14.49 14.95 -17.23
C SER A 160 -15.79 14.14 -17.35
N ASP A 161 -16.34 14.03 -18.56
CA ASP A 161 -17.59 13.29 -18.81
C ASP A 161 -17.42 11.77 -18.72
N TRP A 162 -16.18 11.30 -18.76
CA TRP A 162 -15.86 9.87 -18.69
C TRP A 162 -15.60 9.43 -17.25
N VAL A 163 -15.46 10.37 -16.30
CA VAL A 163 -15.08 10.08 -14.92
C VAL A 163 -16.26 9.49 -14.15
N ILE A 164 -16.08 8.27 -13.66
CA ILE A 164 -17.06 7.63 -12.79
C ILE A 164 -16.93 8.23 -11.39
N ARG A 165 -18.01 8.86 -10.91
CA ARG A 165 -18.09 9.40 -9.54
C ARG A 165 -18.83 8.41 -8.66
N LEU A 166 -18.28 8.16 -7.48
CA LEU A 166 -18.84 7.20 -6.53
C LEU A 166 -19.84 7.86 -5.56
N PHE A 167 -19.81 9.19 -5.44
CA PHE A 167 -20.62 10.01 -4.55
C PHE A 167 -20.97 11.35 -5.22
#